data_AF-A0A7S2AMF2-F1
#
_entry.id   AF-A0A7S2AMF2-F1
#
_cell.length_a   1.000
_cell.length_b   1.000
_cell.length_c   1.000
_cell.angle_alpha   90.00
_cell.angle_beta   90.00
_cell.angle_gamma   90.00
#
_symmetry.space_group_name_H-M   'P 1'
#
loop_
_entity.id
_entity.type
_entity.pdbx_description
1 polymer ?
#
loop_
_entity_poly.entity_id
_entity_poly.type
_entity_poly.pdbx_seq_one_letter_code
_entity_poly.pdbx_strand_id
1 'polypeptide(L)'
;SLEECKQKCTNHAAFKCSTYAYDEAEKECYVFESCVGETDEPDYTLYVMRKGCDMTIEEGGCPQRRCDKALSNSEKVCTDDSPDTQCSLEECKQKCTNHAAFKCSTYAYDEAEKECYVFESCVGETDEPDYTLYVMRKGCDMTIEEGGCPQRRCDKALSNSEKVCTDDSPDTQCSLEECKQ
;
A
#
# COMPACT_ATOMS: atom_id res chain seq x y z
N SER A 1 17.33 12.95 -6.14
CA SER A 1 16.14 13.81 -5.89
C SER A 1 14.96 12.95 -5.44
N LEU A 2 13.92 13.57 -4.85
CA LEU A 2 12.72 12.85 -4.43
C LEU A 2 12.01 12.13 -5.60
N GLU A 3 11.95 12.77 -6.77
CA GLU A 3 11.38 12.20 -7.98
C GLU A 3 12.19 11.00 -8.50
N GLU A 4 13.52 11.06 -8.43
CA GLU A 4 14.39 9.90 -8.73
C GLU A 4 14.17 8.74 -7.76
N CYS A 5 13.92 9.03 -6.48
CA CYS A 5 13.64 7.98 -5.49
C CYS A 5 12.34 7.23 -5.84
N LYS A 6 11.29 7.96 -6.25
CA LYS A 6 10.05 7.40 -6.81
C LYS A 6 10.31 6.58 -8.07
N GLN A 7 11.14 7.07 -8.99
CA GLN A 7 11.50 6.39 -10.24
C GLN A 7 12.25 5.06 -9.96
N LYS A 8 13.19 5.06 -9.00
CA LYS A 8 13.93 3.87 -8.56
C LYS A 8 13.01 2.83 -7.94
N CYS A 9 12.03 3.25 -7.14
CA CYS A 9 10.99 2.36 -6.65
C CYS A 9 10.15 1.78 -7.81
N THR A 10 9.71 2.63 -8.75
CA THR A 10 8.91 2.20 -9.92
C THR A 10 9.61 1.13 -10.76
N ASN A 11 10.91 1.30 -11.00
CA ASN A 11 11.70 0.46 -11.90
C ASN A 11 12.50 -0.63 -11.17
N HIS A 12 12.24 -0.86 -9.89
CA HIS A 12 13.02 -1.79 -9.10
C HIS A 12 12.89 -3.22 -9.65
N ALA A 13 14.02 -3.82 -10.05
CA ALA A 13 14.02 -5.09 -10.76
C ALA A 13 13.97 -6.31 -9.84
N ALA A 14 14.48 -6.20 -8.60
CA ALA A 14 14.58 -7.32 -7.68
C ALA A 14 13.24 -7.65 -6.98
N PHE A 15 12.36 -6.66 -6.82
CA PHE A 15 11.05 -6.80 -6.20
C PHE A 15 10.12 -5.69 -6.65
N LYS A 16 8.81 -5.90 -6.53
CA LYS A 16 7.80 -4.88 -6.82
C LYS A 16 7.72 -3.91 -5.65
N CYS A 17 8.39 -2.77 -5.77
CA CYS A 17 8.38 -1.74 -4.73
C CYS A 17 6.98 -1.14 -4.54
N SER A 18 6.56 -0.95 -3.28
CA SER A 18 5.31 -0.27 -2.91
C SER A 18 5.53 1.00 -2.11
N THR A 19 6.72 1.23 -1.58
CA THR A 19 7.00 2.30 -0.60
C THR A 19 8.45 2.75 -0.76
N TYR A 20 8.71 4.04 -0.58
CA TYR A 20 10.07 4.60 -0.59
C TYR A 20 10.20 5.72 0.44
N ALA A 21 11.40 5.91 0.97
CA ALA A 21 11.70 6.98 1.92
C ALA A 21 12.86 7.80 1.41
N TYR A 22 12.79 9.11 1.60
CA TYR A 22 13.78 10.05 1.10
C TYR A 22 14.18 11.06 2.15
N ASP A 23 15.48 11.30 2.25
CA ASP A 23 16.09 12.35 3.06
C ASP A 23 16.46 13.53 2.16
N GLU A 24 15.87 14.69 2.41
CA GLU A 24 16.12 15.89 1.62
C GLU A 24 17.47 16.54 1.95
N ALA A 25 17.99 16.40 3.17
CA ALA A 25 19.26 17.00 3.57
C ALA A 25 20.44 16.20 3.01
N GLU A 26 20.41 14.88 3.17
CA GLU A 26 21.51 13.98 2.79
C GLU A 26 21.33 13.37 1.40
N LYS A 27 20.17 13.58 0.75
CA LYS A 27 19.82 13.04 -0.58
C LYS A 27 19.82 11.51 -0.63
N GLU A 28 19.56 10.86 0.50
CA GLU A 28 19.49 9.41 0.62
C GLU A 28 18.09 8.87 0.26
N CYS A 29 18.05 7.68 -0.36
CA CYS A 29 16.81 7.04 -0.80
C CYS A 29 16.82 5.55 -0.43
N TYR A 30 15.71 5.11 0.19
CA TYR A 30 15.41 3.71 0.41
C TYR A 30 14.13 3.32 -0.32
N VAL A 31 14.13 2.12 -0.91
CA VAL A 31 12.96 1.53 -1.58
C VAL A 31 12.61 0.21 -0.88
N PHE A 32 11.31 -0.07 -0.77
CA PHE A 32 10.78 -1.19 -0.01
C PHE A 32 9.74 -1.95 -0.82
N GLU A 33 9.80 -3.29 -0.79
CA GLU A 33 8.78 -4.17 -1.37
C GLU A 33 7.42 -3.96 -0.69
N SER A 34 7.44 -3.84 0.63
CA SER A 34 6.32 -3.44 1.48
C SER A 34 6.86 -2.79 2.76
N CYS A 35 6.04 -1.98 3.43
CA CYS A 35 6.42 -1.35 4.70
C CYS A 35 5.93 -2.21 5.88
N VAL A 36 6.86 -2.84 6.61
CA VAL A 36 6.53 -3.59 7.83
C VAL A 36 7.09 -2.83 9.03
N GLY A 37 6.19 -2.13 9.73
CA GLY A 37 6.54 -1.29 10.87
C GLY A 37 7.17 0.03 10.45
N GLU A 38 7.05 1.04 11.30
CA GLU A 38 7.60 2.38 11.09
C GLU A 38 8.51 2.74 12.25
N THR A 39 9.65 3.31 11.91
CA THR A 39 10.59 3.90 12.86
C THR A 39 10.57 5.42 12.71
N ASP A 40 10.59 6.11 13.84
CA ASP A 40 10.81 7.56 13.87
C ASP A 40 12.23 7.85 13.39
N GLU A 41 12.34 8.45 12.21
CA GLU A 41 13.60 8.75 11.53
C GLU A 41 13.51 10.21 11.08
N PRO A 42 14.06 11.15 11.86
CA PRO A 42 13.72 12.57 11.75
C PRO A 42 14.07 13.19 10.39
N ASP A 43 15.04 12.61 9.68
CA ASP A 43 15.55 13.14 8.42
C ASP A 43 14.82 12.56 7.20
N TYR A 44 14.03 11.50 7.39
CA TYR A 44 13.32 10.82 6.31
C TYR A 44 11.85 11.21 6.22
N THR A 45 11.37 11.37 4.99
CA THR A 45 9.94 11.36 4.68
C THR A 45 9.60 10.06 3.95
N LEU A 46 8.56 9.38 4.43
CA LEU A 46 8.06 8.12 3.86
C LEU A 46 6.95 8.40 2.83
N TYR A 47 6.98 7.69 1.71
CA TYR A 47 6.03 7.82 0.61
C TYR A 47 5.56 6.45 0.14
N VAL A 48 4.28 6.34 -0.24
CA VAL A 48 3.72 5.11 -0.85
C VAL A 48 3.52 5.26 -2.36
N MET A 49 3.77 4.18 -3.09
CA MET A 49 3.43 4.04 -4.51
C MET A 49 1.98 3.57 -4.62
N ARG A 50 1.03 4.50 -4.75
CA ARG A 50 -0.37 4.11 -4.96
C ARG A 50 -0.54 3.45 -6.33
N LYS A 51 -1.11 2.25 -6.33
CA LYS A 51 -1.62 1.54 -7.51
C LYS A 51 -2.97 0.94 -7.16
N GLY A 52 -4.00 1.34 -7.89
CA GLY A 52 -5.36 0.91 -7.59
C GLY A 52 -6.00 1.75 -6.48
N CYS A 53 -6.99 1.17 -5.81
CA CYS A 53 -7.74 1.73 -4.71
C CYS A 53 -6.87 1.91 -3.46
N ASP A 54 -7.00 3.08 -2.85
CA ASP A 54 -6.28 3.57 -1.68
C ASP A 54 -7.22 4.15 -0.60
N MET A 55 -8.53 4.04 -0.83
CA MET A 55 -9.56 4.64 0.01
C MET A 55 -10.02 3.67 1.11
N THR A 56 -10.07 4.19 2.32
CA THR A 56 -10.66 3.53 3.48
C THR A 56 -12.18 3.62 3.46
N ILE A 57 -12.83 2.94 4.42
CA ILE A 57 -14.27 3.11 4.67
C ILE A 57 -14.63 4.56 5.03
N GLU A 58 -13.77 5.25 5.79
CA GLU A 58 -13.99 6.64 6.20
C GLU A 58 -13.95 7.61 4.99
N GLU A 59 -13.29 7.21 3.90
CA GLU A 59 -13.17 7.96 2.65
C GLU A 59 -14.18 7.53 1.58
N GLY A 60 -15.04 6.56 1.91
CA GLY A 60 -16.09 6.05 1.01
C GLY A 60 -15.66 4.87 0.13
N GLY A 61 -14.40 4.45 0.18
CA GLY A 61 -13.88 3.37 -0.67
C GLY A 61 -13.87 3.70 -2.16
N CYS A 62 -13.47 2.72 -2.96
CA CYS A 62 -13.47 2.83 -4.42
C CYS A 62 -14.67 2.06 -4.99
N PRO A 63 -15.72 2.77 -5.46
CA PRO A 63 -16.94 2.11 -5.93
C PRO A 63 -16.71 1.36 -7.24
N GLN A 64 -17.55 0.36 -7.48
CA GLN A 64 -17.57 -0.48 -8.68
C GLN A 64 -16.27 -1.25 -8.92
N ARG A 65 -15.61 -1.65 -7.82
CA ARG A 65 -14.30 -2.31 -7.88
C ARG A 65 -14.19 -3.44 -6.88
N ARG A 66 -13.38 -4.43 -7.28
CA ARG A 66 -12.92 -5.53 -6.42
C ARG A 66 -11.54 -5.98 -6.85
N CYS A 67 -10.76 -6.55 -5.95
CA CYS A 67 -9.53 -7.24 -6.36
C CYS A 67 -9.87 -8.51 -7.16
N ASP A 68 -9.04 -8.87 -8.13
CA ASP A 68 -9.23 -10.09 -8.91
C ASP A 68 -9.04 -11.33 -8.01
N LYS A 69 -10.05 -12.21 -7.91
CA LYS A 69 -10.02 -13.43 -7.07
C LYS A 69 -9.12 -14.52 -7.62
N ALA A 70 -8.90 -14.52 -8.94
CA ALA A 70 -8.03 -15.50 -9.57
C ALA A 70 -6.56 -15.19 -9.31
N LEU A 71 -6.24 -13.93 -9.01
CA LEU A 71 -4.88 -13.45 -8.79
C LEU A 71 -4.58 -13.14 -7.32
N SER A 72 -5.59 -12.79 -6.54
CA SER A 72 -5.46 -12.39 -5.14
C SER A 72 -5.84 -13.54 -4.21
N ASN A 73 -5.02 -13.76 -3.17
CA ASN A 73 -5.41 -14.63 -2.06
C ASN A 73 -6.60 -13.99 -1.33
N SER A 74 -7.75 -14.68 -1.34
CA SER A 74 -9.03 -14.09 -0.93
C SER A 74 -10.00 -15.12 -0.35
N GLU A 75 -10.93 -14.65 0.47
CA GLU A 75 -12.03 -15.45 1.02
C GLU A 75 -13.34 -14.65 0.99
N LYS A 76 -14.44 -15.31 0.61
CA LYS A 76 -15.79 -14.78 0.77
C LYS A 76 -16.27 -15.10 2.20
N VAL A 77 -16.43 -14.08 3.04
CA VAL A 77 -16.67 -14.25 4.49
C VAL A 77 -18.10 -13.91 4.92
N CYS A 78 -18.90 -13.39 3.99
CA CYS A 78 -20.35 -13.19 4.10
C CYS A 78 -21.00 -13.51 2.76
N THR A 79 -22.17 -14.17 2.79
CA THR A 79 -22.93 -14.61 1.61
C THR A 79 -24.39 -14.22 1.75
N ASP A 80 -25.07 -14.05 0.62
CA ASP A 80 -26.47 -13.69 0.53
C ASP A 80 -27.45 -14.87 0.70
N ASP A 81 -26.95 -16.09 0.98
CA ASP A 81 -27.74 -17.32 1.10
C ASP A 81 -28.85 -17.23 2.16
N SER A 82 -28.62 -16.47 3.24
CA SER A 82 -29.58 -16.25 4.34
C SER A 82 -29.24 -15.01 5.16
N PRO A 83 -30.18 -14.44 5.94
CA PRO A 83 -29.88 -13.31 6.84
C PRO A 83 -28.76 -13.59 7.86
N ASP A 84 -28.54 -14.85 8.24
CA ASP A 84 -27.52 -15.24 9.22
C ASP A 84 -26.10 -15.31 8.60
N THR A 85 -25.99 -15.37 7.27
CA THR A 85 -24.72 -15.41 6.53
C THR A 85 -24.31 -14.07 5.95
N GLN A 86 -25.24 -13.11 5.91
CA GLN A 86 -25.02 -11.73 5.53
C GLN A 86 -24.24 -10.97 6.61
N CYS A 87 -23.58 -9.88 6.22
CA CYS A 87 -23.00 -8.97 7.18
C CYS A 87 -23.10 -7.52 6.71
N SER A 88 -22.96 -6.59 7.66
CA SER A 88 -22.77 -5.17 7.39
C SER A 88 -21.36 -4.86 6.90
N LEU A 89 -21.19 -3.65 6.35
CA LEU A 89 -19.88 -3.15 5.94
C LEU A 89 -18.88 -3.11 7.12
N GLU A 90 -19.32 -2.70 8.30
CA GLU A 90 -18.51 -2.70 9.52
C GLU A 90 -18.08 -4.10 9.94
N GLU A 91 -18.99 -5.08 9.85
CA GLU A 91 -18.67 -6.48 10.11
C GLU A 91 -17.70 -7.05 9.06
N CYS A 92 -17.81 -6.64 7.81
CA CYS A 92 -16.85 -6.97 6.75
C CYS A 92 -15.44 -6.46 7.08
N LYS A 93 -15.31 -5.18 7.49
CA LYS A 93 -14.04 -4.61 7.99
C LYS A 93 -13.49 -5.37 9.20
N GLN A 94 -14.35 -5.75 10.15
CA GLN A 94 -13.94 -6.53 11.32
C GLN A 94 -13.47 -7.95 10.96
N LYS A 95 -14.15 -8.62 10.03
CA LYS A 95 -13.76 -9.94 9.52
C LYS A 95 -12.39 -9.88 8.83
N CYS A 96 -12.12 -8.83 8.06
CA CYS A 96 -10.78 -8.57 7.51
C CYS A 96 -9.75 -8.34 8.64
N THR A 97 -10.06 -7.47 9.61
CA THR A 97 -9.17 -7.18 10.76
C THR A 97 -8.77 -8.43 11.53
N ASN A 98 -9.72 -9.34 11.75
CA ASN A 98 -9.56 -10.54 12.58
C ASN A 98 -9.33 -11.80 11.75
N HIS A 99 -9.04 -11.67 10.45
CA HIS A 99 -8.94 -12.83 9.58
C HIS A 99 -7.75 -13.71 9.99
N ALA A 100 -8.01 -15.00 10.23
CA ALA A 100 -7.03 -15.90 10.83
C ALA A 100 -6.11 -16.56 9.80
N ALA A 101 -6.58 -16.78 8.56
CA ALA A 101 -5.82 -17.51 7.55
C ALA A 101 -4.69 -16.66 6.95
N PHE A 102 -4.87 -15.35 6.86
CA PHE A 102 -3.89 -14.40 6.36
C PHE A 102 -4.11 -13.00 6.93
N LYS A 103 -3.06 -12.17 6.87
CA LYS A 103 -3.14 -10.76 7.26
C LYS A 103 -3.86 -9.97 6.15
N CYS A 104 -5.16 -9.76 6.32
CA CYS A 104 -5.95 -9.00 5.37
C CYS A 104 -5.47 -7.54 5.26
N SER A 105 -5.32 -7.03 4.03
CA SER A 105 -5.00 -5.63 3.75
C SER A 105 -6.13 -4.89 3.04
N THR A 106 -7.09 -5.61 2.46
CA THR A 106 -8.11 -5.04 1.59
C THR A 106 -9.38 -5.88 1.69
N TYR A 107 -10.54 -5.26 1.63
CA TYR A 107 -11.83 -5.94 1.62
C TYR A 107 -12.78 -5.27 0.65
N ALA A 108 -13.72 -6.02 0.12
CA ALA A 108 -14.75 -5.51 -0.78
C ALA A 108 -16.12 -5.94 -0.29
N TYR A 109 -17.06 -5.01 -0.38
CA TYR A 109 -18.41 -5.19 0.15
C TYR A 109 -19.45 -4.86 -0.91
N ASP A 110 -20.46 -5.72 -1.01
CA ASP A 110 -21.66 -5.51 -1.80
C ASP A 110 -22.78 -5.02 -0.89
N GLU A 111 -23.23 -3.79 -1.09
CA GLU A 111 -24.27 -3.20 -0.25
C GLU A 111 -25.67 -3.79 -0.53
N ALA A 112 -25.94 -4.22 -1.75
CA ALA A 112 -27.24 -4.76 -2.14
C ALA A 112 -27.41 -6.20 -1.63
N GLU A 113 -26.40 -7.04 -1.84
CA GLU A 113 -26.43 -8.47 -1.51
C GLU A 113 -25.87 -8.78 -0.10
N LYS A 114 -25.27 -7.78 0.56
CA LYS A 114 -24.66 -7.91 1.91
C LYS A 114 -23.52 -8.94 1.94
N GLU A 115 -22.78 -9.01 0.84
CA GLU A 115 -21.66 -9.92 0.65
C GLU A 115 -20.32 -9.25 0.95
N CYS A 116 -19.35 -10.04 1.39
CA CYS A 116 -18.03 -9.54 1.75
C CYS A 116 -16.94 -10.47 1.28
N TYR A 117 -15.94 -9.91 0.60
CA TYR A 117 -14.66 -10.55 0.33
C TYR A 117 -13.54 -9.87 1.11
N VAL A 118 -12.61 -10.67 1.61
CA VAL A 118 -11.37 -10.20 2.25
C VAL A 118 -10.17 -10.68 1.46
N PHE A 119 -9.12 -9.87 1.39
CA PHE A 119 -7.94 -10.11 0.56
C PHE A 119 -6.67 -9.90 1.38
N GLU A 120 -5.70 -10.81 1.25
CA GLU A 120 -4.37 -10.66 1.86
C GLU A 120 -3.64 -9.45 1.27
N SER A 121 -3.74 -9.30 -0.04
CA SER A 121 -3.29 -8.16 -0.82
C SER A 121 -4.13 -8.05 -2.10
N CYS A 122 -4.22 -6.85 -2.68
CA CYS A 122 -4.93 -6.64 -3.92
C CYS A 122 -4.01 -6.83 -5.13
N VAL A 123 -4.20 -7.92 -5.87
CA VAL A 123 -3.48 -8.19 -7.13
C VAL A 123 -4.45 -8.07 -8.29
N GLY A 124 -4.35 -6.95 -9.00
CA GLY A 124 -5.28 -6.62 -10.08
C GLY A 124 -6.63 -6.14 -9.55
N GLU A 125 -7.20 -5.15 -10.22
CA GLU A 125 -8.55 -4.67 -9.94
C GLU A 125 -9.44 -4.99 -11.13
N THR A 126 -10.64 -5.45 -10.82
CA THR A 126 -11.69 -5.72 -11.79
C THR A 126 -12.84 -4.75 -11.54
N ASP A 127 -13.43 -4.27 -12.63
CA ASP A 127 -14.69 -3.53 -12.56
C ASP A 127 -15.78 -4.52 -12.14
N GLU A 128 -16.33 -4.30 -10.95
CA GLU A 128 -17.32 -5.16 -10.30
C GLU A 128 -18.42 -4.23 -9.78
N PRO A 129 -19.50 -4.03 -10.57
CA PRO A 129 -20.46 -2.93 -10.37
C PRO A 129 -21.08 -2.88 -8.99
N ASP A 130 -21.24 -4.03 -8.34
CA ASP A 130 -21.97 -4.18 -7.09
C ASP A 130 -21.04 -4.04 -5.86
N TYR A 131 -19.72 -4.07 -6.07
CA TYR A 131 -18.74 -4.03 -5.00
C TYR A 131 -18.10 -2.65 -4.84
N THR A 132 -17.87 -2.25 -3.60
CA THR A 132 -16.95 -1.18 -3.24
C THR A 132 -15.71 -1.77 -2.58
N LEU A 133 -14.54 -1.39 -3.06
CA LEU A 133 -13.25 -1.83 -2.55
C LEU A 133 -12.73 -0.87 -1.47
N TYR A 134 -12.19 -1.41 -0.39
CA TYR A 134 -11.67 -0.65 0.73
C TYR A 134 -10.30 -1.19 1.16
N VAL A 135 -9.37 -0.29 1.47
CA VAL A 135 -8.07 -0.66 2.05
C VAL A 135 -8.07 -0.58 3.58
N MET A 136 -7.39 -1.52 4.22
CA MET A 136 -7.07 -1.48 5.63
C MET A 136 -5.81 -0.63 5.81
N ARG A 137 -5.96 0.65 6.18
CA ARG A 137 -4.80 1.49 6.47
C ARG A 137 -4.04 0.97 7.69
N LYS A 138 -2.73 0.81 7.53
CA LYS A 138 -1.76 0.62 8.62
C LYS A 138 -0.54 1.46 8.29
N GLY A 139 -0.21 2.41 9.17
CA GLY A 139 0.95 3.28 8.96
C GLY A 139 0.69 4.43 7.98
N CYS A 140 1.75 4.91 7.34
CA CYS A 140 1.80 5.98 6.36
C CYS A 140 1.13 5.57 5.05
N ASP A 141 0.31 6.46 4.50
CA ASP A 141 -0.48 6.26 3.28
C ASP A 141 -0.33 7.40 2.27
N MET A 142 0.54 8.36 2.55
CA MET A 142 0.65 9.60 1.78
C MET A 142 1.59 9.42 0.60
N THR A 143 1.14 9.83 -0.59
CA THR A 143 1.99 9.91 -1.78
C THR A 143 2.90 11.13 -1.72
N ILE A 144 3.78 11.24 -2.72
CA ILE A 144 4.58 12.45 -2.94
C ILE A 144 3.73 13.69 -3.19
N GLU A 145 2.62 13.56 -3.94
CA GLU A 145 1.72 14.67 -4.25
C GLU A 145 0.98 15.18 -3.00
N GLU A 146 0.85 14.32 -1.98
CA GLU A 146 0.24 14.65 -0.69
C GLU A 146 1.28 15.10 0.35
N GLY A 147 2.56 15.01 0.04
CA GLY A 147 3.67 15.44 0.91
C GLY A 147 4.32 14.34 1.74
N GLY A 148 3.86 13.09 1.63
CA GLY A 148 4.39 11.96 2.40
C GLY A 148 4.14 12.06 3.91
N CYS A 149 4.63 11.09 4.66
CA CYS A 149 4.59 11.12 6.12
C CYS A 149 5.96 11.54 6.66
N PRO A 150 6.07 12.75 7.23
CA PRO A 150 7.36 13.27 7.69
C PRO A 150 7.85 12.50 8.92
N GLN A 151 9.19 12.48 9.08
CA GLN A 151 9.89 11.89 10.22
C GLN A 151 9.68 10.39 10.40
N ARG A 152 9.45 9.68 9.28
CA ARG A 152 9.13 8.25 9.30
C ARG A 152 9.89 7.51 8.21
N ARG A 153 10.19 6.24 8.52
CA ARG A 153 10.77 5.25 7.60
C ARG A 153 10.30 3.85 7.97
N CYS A 154 10.26 2.92 7.03
CA CYS A 154 10.00 1.51 7.36
C CYS A 154 11.17 0.89 8.14
N ASP A 155 10.88 -0.02 9.07
CA ASP A 155 11.91 -0.74 9.82
C ASP A 155 12.75 -1.65 8.90
N LYS A 156 14.08 -1.44 8.84
CA LYS A 156 15.00 -2.21 7.96
C LYS A 156 15.26 -3.63 8.44
N ALA A 157 15.09 -3.90 9.72
CA ALA A 157 15.28 -5.22 10.28
C ALA A 157 14.08 -6.12 9.97
N LEU A 158 12.91 -5.52 9.74
CA LEU A 158 11.65 -6.23 9.48
C LEU A 158 11.22 -6.17 8.01
N SER A 159 11.70 -5.18 7.26
CA SER A 159 11.33 -4.95 5.87
C SER A 159 12.50 -5.27 4.93
N ASN A 160 12.21 -5.98 3.84
CA ASN A 160 13.15 -6.16 2.74
C ASN A 160 13.45 -4.78 2.11
N SER A 161 14.71 -4.34 2.16
CA SER A 161 15.11 -2.98 1.81
C SER A 161 16.49 -2.91 1.17
N GLU A 162 16.69 -1.93 0.29
CA GLU A 162 17.98 -1.62 -0.33
C GLU A 162 18.26 -0.11 -0.24
N LYS A 163 19.49 0.26 0.14
CA LYS A 163 19.97 1.64 0.10
C LYS A 163 20.53 1.90 -1.30
N VAL A 164 19.90 2.79 -2.06
CA VAL A 164 20.19 2.93 -3.51
C VAL A 164 20.94 4.21 -3.86
N CYS A 165 21.15 5.11 -2.90
CA CYS A 165 22.04 6.28 -2.99
C CYS A 165 22.80 6.36 -1.64
N THR A 166 24.09 6.70 -1.66
CA THR A 166 24.91 6.85 -0.44
C THR A 166 25.76 8.12 -0.49
N ASP A 167 26.06 8.70 0.67
CA ASP A 167 26.85 9.92 0.80
C ASP A 167 28.38 9.69 0.84
N ASP A 168 28.81 8.42 0.70
CA ASP A 168 30.22 7.99 0.83
C ASP A 168 31.17 8.77 -0.09
N SER A 169 30.71 9.16 -1.29
CA SER A 169 31.40 10.09 -2.18
C SER A 169 30.42 10.86 -3.08
N PRO A 170 30.84 11.97 -3.70
CA PRO A 170 30.02 12.69 -4.69
C PRO A 170 29.53 11.80 -5.85
N ASP A 171 30.26 10.74 -6.19
CA ASP A 171 29.93 9.81 -7.28
C ASP A 171 28.88 8.76 -6.87
N THR A 172 28.64 8.56 -5.56
CA THR A 172 27.60 7.67 -5.03
C THR A 172 26.32 8.42 -4.63
N GLN A 173 26.37 9.76 -4.68
CA GLN A 173 25.26 10.66 -4.44
C GLN A 173 24.40 10.81 -5.70
N CYS A 174 23.09 10.96 -5.52
CA CYS A 174 22.16 11.14 -6.61
C CYS A 174 21.96 12.65 -6.89
N SER A 175 22.48 13.15 -8.02
CA SER A 175 22.35 14.55 -8.48
C SER A 175 21.21 14.77 -9.48
N LEU A 176 20.62 15.98 -9.49
CA LEU A 176 19.43 16.32 -10.31
C LEU A 176 19.74 16.54 -11.82
N GLU A 177 20.97 16.92 -12.19
CA GLU A 177 21.32 17.29 -13.57
C GLU A 177 21.80 16.11 -14.42
N GLU A 178 22.38 15.07 -13.83
CA GLU A 178 22.90 13.91 -14.55
C GLU A 178 21.78 12.95 -15.03
N CYS A 179 20.55 13.12 -14.53
CA CYS A 179 19.37 12.36 -14.95
C CYS A 179 18.57 12.98 -16.12
N LYS A 180 19.12 13.99 -16.83
CA LYS A 180 18.42 14.70 -17.94
C LYS A 180 18.92 14.39 -19.36
N GLN A 181 19.82 13.43 -19.58
CA GLN A 181 20.24 13.00 -20.93
C GLN A 181 19.90 11.53 -21.21
#